data_AF-A0A7W6K271-F1
#
_entry.id   AF-A0A7W6K271-F1
#
_cell.length_a   1.000
_cell.length_b   1.000
_cell.length_c   1.000
_cell.angle_alpha   90.00
_cell.angle_beta   90.00
_cell.angle_gamma   90.00
#
_symmetry.space_group_name_H-M   'P 1'
#
loop_
_entity.id
_entity.type
_entity.pdbx_description
1 polymer ?
#
loop_
_entity_poly.entity_id
_entity_poly.type
_entity_poly.pdbx_seq_one_letter_code
_entity_poly.pdbx_strand_id
1 'polypeptide(L)' 'MPEAMSRANGRRSKIRSAVEHVFAKQKDTMKLFIRTIGLGRDKVKIGMANVAYNMLR' A
#
# COMPACT_ATOMS: atom_id res chain seq x y z
N MET A 1 8.82 14.71 20.96
CA MET A 1 8.60 15.04 19.54
C MET A 1 8.15 16.50 19.45
N PRO A 2 8.80 17.35 18.65
CA PRO A 2 8.34 18.73 18.47
C PRO A 2 6.90 18.79 17.96
N GLU A 3 6.09 19.74 18.44
CA GLU A 3 4.66 19.83 18.10
C GLU A 3 4.41 19.88 16.59
N ALA A 4 5.26 20.60 15.85
CA ALA A 4 5.18 20.69 14.39
C ALA A 4 5.29 19.31 13.73
N MET A 5 6.19 18.43 14.21
CA MET A 5 6.31 17.07 13.71
C MET A 5 5.10 16.23 14.07
N SER A 6 4.57 16.36 15.29
CA SER A 6 3.37 15.63 15.73
C SER A 6 2.16 15.95 14.85
N ARG A 7 1.93 17.25 14.58
CA ARG A 7 0.85 17.70 13.69
C ARG A 7 1.04 17.19 12.25
N ALA A 8 2.27 17.21 11.73
CA ALA A 8 2.58 16.68 10.40
C ALA A 8 2.35 15.15 10.31
N ASN A 9 2.77 14.41 11.35
CA ASN A 9 2.57 12.97 11.43
C ASN A 9 1.09 12.61 11.56
N GLY A 10 0.31 13.34 12.36
CA GLY A 10 -1.14 13.16 12.45
C GLY A 10 -1.84 13.32 11.10
N ARG A 11 -1.47 14.35 10.34
CA ARG A 11 -2.01 14.57 8.97
C ARG A 11 -1.66 13.42 8.02
N ARG A 12 -0.41 12.94 8.04
CA ARG A 12 0.05 11.81 7.21
C ARG A 12 -0.64 10.50 7.62
N SER A 13 -0.77 10.27 8.93
CA SER A 13 -1.39 9.08 9.49
C SER A 13 -2.87 8.98 9.11
N LYS A 14 -3.61 10.10 9.15
CA LYS A 14 -5.02 10.15 8.73
C LYS A 14 -5.25 9.64 7.31
N ILE A 15 -4.30 9.89 6.40
CA ILE A 15 -4.38 9.40 5.01
C ILE A 15 -3.95 7.92 4.94
N ARG A 16 -2.88 7.55 5.64
CA ARG A 16 -2.33 6.18 5.61
C ARG A 16 -3.27 5.14 6.22
N SER A 17 -3.93 5.46 7.33
CA SER A 17 -4.81 4.54 8.04
C SER A 17 -5.94 4.01 7.16
N ALA A 18 -6.44 4.82 6.22
CA ALA A 18 -7.47 4.42 5.27
C ALA A 18 -7.05 3.30 4.31
N VAL A 19 -5.75 3.15 4.03
CA VAL A 19 -5.22 2.18 3.05
C VAL A 19 -4.31 1.11 3.68
N GLU A 20 -3.95 1.26 4.94
CA GLU A 20 -3.03 0.37 5.65
C GLU A 20 -3.49 -1.10 5.62
N HIS A 21 -4.78 -1.35 5.80
CA HIS A 21 -5.36 -2.69 5.73
C HIS A 21 -5.18 -3.37 4.35
N VAL A 22 -5.23 -2.59 3.26
CA VAL A 22 -4.96 -3.08 1.90
C VAL A 22 -3.51 -3.53 1.79
N PHE A 23 -2.57 -2.68 2.22
CA PHE A 23 -1.15 -2.99 2.19
C PHE A 23 -0.79 -4.16 3.10
N ALA A 24 -1.41 -4.26 4.27
CA ALA A 24 -1.24 -5.39 5.18
C ALA A 24 -1.63 -6.71 4.51
N LYS A 25 -2.81 -6.78 3.88
CA LYS A 25 -3.25 -7.98 3.17
C LYS A 25 -2.36 -8.31 1.98
N GLN A 26 -1.97 -7.30 1.20
CA GLN A 26 -1.09 -7.47 0.05
C GLN A 26 0.30 -7.99 0.47
N LYS A 27 0.88 -7.48 1.56
CA LYS A 27 2.20 -7.91 2.04
C LYS A 27 2.16 -9.25 2.74
N ASP A 28 1.19 -9.47 3.61
CA ASP A 28 1.14 -10.69 4.39
C ASP A 28 0.50 -11.84 3.63
N THR A 29 -0.78 -11.75 3.24
CA THR A 29 -1.44 -12.89 2.58
C THR A 29 -1.00 -13.05 1.13
N MET A 30 -0.95 -11.96 0.35
CA MET A 30 -0.64 -12.05 -1.08
C MET A 30 0.87 -12.15 -1.36
N LYS A 31 1.71 -11.98 -0.32
CA LYS A 31 3.18 -11.94 -0.41
C LYS A 31 3.67 -11.03 -1.56
N LEU A 32 2.99 -9.89 -1.74
CA LEU A 32 3.21 -8.98 -2.88
C LEU A 32 4.60 -8.36 -2.83
N PHE A 33 5.36 -8.63 -3.89
CA PHE A 33 6.73 -8.21 -4.00
C PHE A 33 7.10 -7.89 -5.46
N ILE A 34 7.63 -6.68 -5.71
CA ILE A 34 7.92 -6.15 -7.05
C ILE A 34 9.44 -6.09 -7.24
N ARG A 35 9.98 -6.95 -8.11
CA ARG A 35 11.38 -6.96 -8.60
C ARG A 35 11.40 -7.42 -10.07
N THR A 36 10.42 -6.98 -10.84
CA THR A 36 10.26 -7.38 -12.25
C THR A 36 11.10 -6.48 -13.16
N ILE A 37 11.56 -7.01 -14.29
CA ILE A 37 12.31 -6.21 -15.28
C ILE A 37 11.32 -5.47 -16.17
N GLY A 38 11.21 -4.15 -15.94
CA GLY A 38 10.47 -3.21 -16.77
C GLY A 38 9.22 -2.64 -16.11
N LEU A 39 9.07 -1.32 -16.21
CA LEU A 39 7.98 -0.54 -15.57
C LEU A 39 6.57 -1.00 -15.98
N GLY A 40 6.38 -1.46 -17.22
CA GLY A 40 5.09 -1.98 -17.67
C GLY A 40 4.66 -3.21 -16.89
N ARG A 41 5.61 -4.13 -16.63
CA ARG A 41 5.36 -5.34 -15.84
C ARG A 41 5.12 -5.01 -14.38
N ASP A 42 5.87 -4.05 -13.84
CA ASP A 42 5.67 -3.57 -12.46
C ASP A 42 4.26 -3.00 -12.27
N LYS A 43 3.82 -2.15 -13.20
CA LYS A 43 2.47 -1.57 -13.17
C LYS A 43 1.38 -2.63 -13.23
N VAL A 44 1.52 -3.61 -14.13
CA VAL A 44 0.55 -4.72 -14.25
C VAL A 44 0.51 -5.53 -12.96
N LYS A 45 1.66 -5.88 -12.38
CA LYS A 45 1.73 -6.67 -11.14
C LYS A 45 1.06 -5.97 -9.96
N ILE A 46 1.29 -4.67 -9.82
CA ILE A 46 0.62 -3.85 -8.79
C ILE A 46 -0.89 -3.77 -9.07
N GLY A 47 -1.28 -3.50 -10.31
CA GLY A 47 -2.68 -3.41 -10.72
C GLY A 47 -3.46 -4.68 -10.45
N MET A 48 -2.92 -5.84 -10.84
CA MET A 48 -3.53 -7.15 -10.59
C MET A 48 -3.69 -7.43 -9.09
N ALA A 49 -2.69 -7.09 -8.27
CA ALA A 49 -2.80 -7.27 -6.82
C ALA A 49 -3.92 -6.41 -6.21
N ASN A 50 -4.13 -5.21 -6.73
CA ASN A 50 -5.22 -4.35 -6.29
C ASN A 50 -6.59 -4.89 -6.73
N VAL A 51 -6.72 -5.37 -7.97
CA VAL A 51 -7.95 -6.01 -8.47
C VAL A 51 -8.29 -7.24 -7.64
N ALA A 52 -7.33 -8.16 -7.46
CA ALA A 52 -7.52 -9.37 -6.68
C ALA A 52 -7.90 -9.07 -5.23
N TYR A 53 -7.26 -8.07 -4.60
CA TYR A 53 -7.64 -7.63 -3.26
C TYR A 53 -9.11 -7.19 -3.20
N ASN A 54 -9.56 -6.36 -4.15
CA ASN A 54 -10.94 -5.87 -4.16
C ASN A 54 -11.98 -6.96 -4.49
N MET A 55 -11.60 -8.00 -5.25
CA MET A 55 -12.48 -9.13 -5.58
C MET A 55 -12.62 -10.13 -4.43
N LEU A 56 -11.61 -10.25 -3.56
CA LEU A 56 -11.56 -11.18 -2.43
C LEU A 56 -11.85 -10.51 -1.08
N ARG A 57 -12.25 -9.23 -1.11
CA ARG A 57 -12.55 -8.43 0.06
C ARG A 57 -13.91 -8.76 0.65
#